data_AF-A0A3C0WK94-F1
#
_entry.id   AF-A0A3C0WK94-F1
#
_cell.length_a   1.000
_cell.length_b   1.000
_cell.length_c   1.000
_cell.angle_alpha   90.00
_cell.angle_beta   90.00
_cell.angle_gamma   90.00
#
_symmetry.space_group_name_H-M   'P 1'
#
loop_
_entity.id
_entity.type
_entity.pdbx_description
1 polymer ?
#
loop_
_entity_poly.entity_id
_entity_poly.type
_entity_poly.pdbx_seq_one_letter_code
_entity_poly.pdbx_strand_id
1 'polypeptide(L)' 'PYQGYGPLVVDIVKFFRSGKTPVAAEETLQIYAFMEAADESKRQGGVPVKIADVMNKATKQAEAKLKN' A
#
# COMPACT_ATOMS: atom_id res chain seq x y z
N PRO A 1 -18.01 -11.39 -20.81
CA PRO A 1 -18.92 -10.40 -20.17
C PRO A 1 -18.29 -9.83 -18.89
N TYR A 2 -18.44 -8.52 -18.65
CA TYR A 2 -18.04 -7.90 -17.38
C TYR A 2 -18.85 -8.53 -16.24
N GLN A 3 -18.16 -9.08 -15.23
CA GLN A 3 -18.78 -9.79 -14.11
C GLN A 3 -19.12 -8.87 -12.91
N GLY A 4 -18.91 -7.56 -13.04
CA GLY A 4 -19.06 -6.64 -11.91
C GLY A 4 -18.06 -6.89 -10.79
N TYR A 5 -18.41 -6.49 -9.58
CA TYR A 5 -17.60 -6.69 -8.38
C TYR A 5 -17.79 -8.06 -7.72
N GLY A 6 -18.67 -8.92 -8.25
CA GLY A 6 -18.95 -10.24 -7.67
C GLY A 6 -17.70 -11.06 -7.36
N PRO A 7 -16.73 -11.19 -8.29
CA PRO A 7 -15.47 -11.90 -8.03
C PRO A 7 -14.64 -11.28 -6.89
N LEU A 8 -14.58 -9.95 -6.80
CA LEU A 8 -13.86 -9.25 -5.73
C LEU A 8 -14.46 -9.57 -4.35
N VAL A 9 -15.79 -9.56 -4.24
CA VAL A 9 -16.48 -9.87 -2.97
C VAL A 9 -16.21 -11.31 -2.54
N VAL A 10 -16.12 -12.25 -3.49
CA VAL A 10 -15.78 -13.66 -3.19
C VAL A 10 -14.39 -13.75 -2.53
N ASP A 11 -13.39 -13.05 -3.06
CA ASP A 11 -12.03 -13.09 -2.50
C ASP A 11 -11.92 -12.37 -1.15
N ILE A 12 -12.68 -11.29 -0.95
CA ILE A 12 -12.83 -10.64 0.36
C ILE A 12 -13.39 -11.62 1.40
N VAL A 13 -14.45 -12.37 1.05
CA VAL A 13 -15.05 -13.36 1.96
C VAL A 13 -14.07 -14.51 2.26
N LYS A 14 -13.29 -14.98 1.29
CA LYS A 14 -12.25 -16.00 1.50
C LYS A 14 -11.17 -15.51 2.48
N PHE A 15 -10.72 -14.26 2.34
CA PHE A 15 -9.77 -13.64 3.26
C PHE A 15 -10.29 -13.67 4.70
N PHE A 16 -11.50 -13.17 4.94
CA PHE A 16 -12.07 -13.13 6.29
C PHE A 16 -12.29 -14.53 6.91
N ARG A 17 -12.60 -15.54 6.08
CA ARG A 17 -12.79 -16.93 6.57
C ARG A 17 -11.48 -17.64 6.87
N SER A 18 -10.43 -17.40 6.07
CA SER A 18 -9.19 -18.17 6.12
C SER A 18 -8.03 -17.44 6.80
N GLY A 19 -8.12 -16.12 6.95
CA GLY A 19 -7.01 -15.25 7.35
C GLY A 19 -5.90 -15.13 6.29
N LYS A 20 -6.03 -15.80 5.13
CA LYS A 20 -5.01 -15.78 4.07
C LYS A 20 -5.31 -14.66 3.10
N THR A 21 -4.40 -13.70 3.01
CA THR A 21 -4.48 -12.58 2.07
C THR A 21 -4.40 -13.08 0.63
N PRO A 22 -5.25 -12.59 -0.30
CA PRO A 22 -5.22 -13.02 -1.70
C PRO A 22 -4.04 -12.44 -2.49
N VAL A 23 -3.35 -11.45 -1.93
CA VAL A 23 -2.17 -10.77 -2.50
C VAL A 23 -1.09 -10.64 -1.42
N ALA A 24 0.16 -10.53 -1.84
CA ALA A 24 1.28 -10.35 -0.92
C ALA A 24 1.26 -8.93 -0.32
N ALA A 25 1.73 -8.78 0.92
CA ALA A 25 1.76 -7.49 1.58
C ALA A 25 2.71 -6.51 0.86
N GLU A 26 3.79 -7.03 0.28
CA GLU A 26 4.80 -6.29 -0.46
C GLU A 26 4.22 -5.61 -1.70
N GLU A 27 3.32 -6.27 -2.42
CA GLU A 27 2.63 -5.71 -3.58
C GLU A 27 1.75 -4.53 -3.17
N THR A 28 1.02 -4.69 -2.07
CA THR A 28 0.20 -3.62 -1.50
C THR A 28 1.07 -2.43 -1.09
N LEU A 29 2.18 -2.68 -0.39
CA LEU A 29 3.12 -1.66 0.05
C LEU A 29 3.73 -0.90 -1.13
N GLN A 30 4.09 -1.58 -2.23
CA GLN A 30 4.64 -0.92 -3.41
C GLN A 30 3.64 0.05 -4.07
N ILE A 31 2.36 -0.32 -4.15
CA ILE A 31 1.31 0.55 -4.67
C ILE A 31 1.19 1.82 -3.82
N TYR A 32 1.14 1.67 -2.49
CA TYR A 32 1.09 2.81 -1.58
C TYR A 32 2.37 3.65 -1.61
N ALA A 33 3.54 3.04 -1.73
CA ALA A 33 4.81 3.75 -1.82
C ALA A 33 4.88 4.60 -3.09
N PHE A 34 4.35 4.11 -4.21
CA PHE A 34 4.25 4.89 -5.45
C PHE A 34 3.28 6.06 -5.30
N MET A 35 2.09 5.84 -4.74
CA MET A 35 1.12 6.90 -4.48
C MET A 35 1.70 7.99 -3.55
N GLU A 36 2.38 7.58 -2.48
CA GLU A 36 3.03 8.50 -1.54
C GLU A 36 4.18 9.27 -2.18
N ALA A 37 5.01 8.63 -3.02
CA ALA A 37 6.07 9.32 -3.74
C ALA A 37 5.53 10.34 -4.75
N ALA A 38 4.40 10.04 -5.40
CA ALA A 38 3.73 10.99 -6.29
C ALA A 38 3.18 12.19 -5.51
N ASP A 39 2.57 11.97 -4.34
CA ASP A 39 2.08 13.05 -3.50
C ASP A 39 3.23 13.86 -2.85
N GLU A 40 4.34 13.22 -2.50
CA GLU A 40 5.55 13.91 -2.06
C GLU A 40 6.15 14.74 -3.20
N SER A 41 6.17 14.22 -4.43
CA SER A 41 6.60 14.98 -5.61
C SER A 41 5.76 16.25 -5.78
N LYS A 42 4.43 16.16 -5.66
CA LYS A 42 3.54 17.33 -5.67
C LYS A 42 3.89 18.34 -4.58
N ARG A 43 4.15 17.89 -3.35
CA ARG A 43 4.55 18.76 -2.23
C ARG A 43 5.86 19.50 -2.50
N GLN A 44 6.76 18.91 -3.27
CA GLN A 44 8.06 19.48 -3.64
C GLN A 44 8.05 20.22 -4.99
N GLY A 45 6.87 20.56 -5.54
CA GLY A 45 6.77 21.30 -6.80
C GLY A 45 6.97 20.44 -8.05
N GLY A 46 6.70 19.13 -7.97
CA GLY A 46 6.73 18.20 -9.11
C GLY A 46 8.10 17.59 -9.39
N VAL A 47 9.04 17.63 -8.43
CA VAL A 47 10.37 17.04 -8.61
C VAL A 47 10.36 15.52 -8.42
N PRO A 48 11.27 14.76 -9.06
CA PRO A 48 11.38 13.32 -8.85
C PRO A 48 11.67 12.95 -7.38
N VAL A 49 10.94 11.96 -6.86
CA VAL A 49 11.11 11.41 -5.50
C VAL A 49 11.42 9.92 -5.60
N LYS A 50 12.40 9.44 -4.82
CA LYS A 50 12.72 8.01 -4.79
C LYS A 50 11.74 7.26 -3.89
N ILE A 51 11.24 6.13 -4.37
CA ILE A 51 10.39 5.22 -3.60
C ILE A 51 11.06 4.77 -2.28
N ALA A 52 12.38 4.56 -2.31
CA ALA A 52 13.13 4.18 -1.11
C ALA A 52 13.05 5.24 0.00
N ASP A 53 13.00 6.53 -0.35
CA ASP A 53 12.98 7.62 0.63
C ASP A 53 11.64 7.67 1.38
N VAL A 54 10.52 7.49 0.67
CA VAL A 54 9.19 7.41 1.29
C VAL A 54 9.02 6.15 2.14
N MET A 55 9.54 5.01 1.69
CA MET A 55 9.54 3.76 2.47
C MET A 55 10.36 3.90 3.75
N ASN A 56 11.58 4.44 3.66
CA ASN A 56 12.43 4.64 4.83
C ASN A 56 11.78 5.59 5.86
N LYS A 57 11.14 6.67 5.39
CA LYS A 57 10.38 7.58 6.26
C LYS A 57 9.21 6.87 6.94
N ALA A 58 8.42 6.10 6.20
CA ALA A 58 7.28 5.35 6.73
C ALA A 58 7.70 4.30 7.76
N THR A 59 8.76 3.52 7.50
CA THR A 59 9.30 2.52 8.42
C THR A 59 9.73 3.16 9.75
N LYS A 60 10.50 4.26 9.70
CA LYS A 60 10.92 4.98 10.92
C LYS A 60 9.73 5.46 11.76
N GLN A 61 8.67 5.95 11.10
CA GLN A 61 7.45 6.39 11.79
C GLN A 61 6.68 5.22 12.42
N ALA A 62 6.60 4.08 11.73
CA ALA A 62 5.96 2.87 12.25
C ALA A 62 6.73 2.34 13.48
N GLU A 63 8.06 2.26 13.40
CA GLU A 63 8.91 1.86 14.52
C GLU A 63 8.76 2.78 15.74
N ALA A 64 8.68 4.10 15.52
CA ALA A 64 8.45 5.05 16.60
C ALA A 64 7.10 4.84 17.29
N LYS A 65 6.05 4.49 16.54
CA LYS A 65 4.71 4.21 17.08
C LYS A 65 4.65 2.89 17.86
N LEU A 66 5.46 1.90 17.50
CA LEU A 66 5.52 0.61 18.21
C LEU A 66 6.28 0.69 19.55
N LYS A 67 7.11 1.71 19.75
CA LYS A 67 7.89 1.94 20.97
C LYS A 67 7.13 2.71 22.05
N ASN A 68 5.98 3.28 21.71
CA ASN A 68 5.10 4.02 22.61
C ASN A 68 3.91 3.15 23.02
#